data_AF-A0A1J8PW09-F1
#
_entry.id   AF-A0A1J8PW09-F1
#
_cell.length_a   1.000
_cell.length_b   1.000
_cell.length_c   1.000
_cell.angle_alpha   90.00
_cell.angle_beta   90.00
_cell.angle_gamma   90.00
#
_symmetry.space_group_name_H-M   'P 1'
#
loop_
_entity.id
_entity.type
_entity.pdbx_description
1 polymer ?
#
loop_
_entity_poly.entity_id
_entity_poly.type
_entity_poly.pdbx_seq_one_letter_code
_entity_poly.pdbx_strand_id
1 'polypeptide(L)' 'MIGIDTNILVRFFIGDDIAQAHKVYEIFKQAEVERAELYVPILVIIELIWVFESVYKFERTEILQTLS' A
#
# COMPACT_ATOMS: atom_id res chain seq x y z
N MET A 1 -16.26 5.63 5.78
CA MET A 1 -15.39 4.70 5.02
C MET A 1 -14.20 5.50 4.53
N ILE A 2 -12.98 5.11 4.91
CA ILE A 2 -11.75 5.81 4.53
C ILE A 2 -11.17 5.09 3.30
N GLY A 3 -10.96 5.83 2.21
CA GLY A 3 -10.32 5.29 1.01
C GLY A 3 -8.80 5.37 1.11
N ILE A 4 -8.11 4.30 0.74
CA ILE A 4 -6.65 4.25 0.68
C ILE A 4 -6.19 4.59 -0.73
N ASP A 5 -5.20 5.47 -0.83
CA ASP A 5 -4.53 5.86 -2.07
C ASP A 5 -3.29 5.01 -2.34
N THR A 6 -2.85 4.94 -3.59
CA THR A 6 -1.69 4.16 -4.05
C THR A 6 -0.42 4.51 -3.27
N ASN A 7 -0.19 5.79 -3.01
CA ASN A 7 0.99 6.24 -2.28
C ASN A 7 1.07 5.65 -0.87
N ILE A 8 -0.06 5.49 -0.17
CA ILE A 8 -0.09 4.90 1.17
C ILE A 8 0.39 3.45 1.12
N LEU A 9 -0.09 2.67 0.16
CA LEU A 9 0.34 1.29 -0.03
C LEU A 9 1.80 1.18 -0.45
N VAL A 10 2.29 2.08 -1.32
CA VAL A 10 3.71 2.12 -1.70
C VAL A 10 4.59 2.34 -0.48
N ARG A 11 4.28 3.32 0.39
CA ARG A 11 5.07 3.56 1.61
C ARG A 11 5.01 2.38 2.57
N PHE A 12 3.88 1.68 2.64
CA PHE A 12 3.73 0.51 3.49
C PHE A 12 4.57 -0.68 3.01
N PHE A 13 4.50 -1.03 1.72
CA PHE A 13 5.20 -2.20 1.19
C PHE A 13 6.71 -1.96 1.00
N ILE A 14 7.10 -0.78 0.56
CA ILE A 14 8.50 -0.49 0.20
C ILE A 14 9.27 0.17 1.33
N GLY A 15 8.62 1.03 2.12
CA GLY A 15 9.31 1.80 3.16
C GLY A 15 10.35 2.79 2.62
N ASP A 16 10.19 3.27 1.39
CA ASP A 16 11.16 4.12 0.69
C ASP A 16 11.31 5.54 1.27
N ASP A 17 10.29 6.05 1.96
CA ASP A 17 10.38 7.21 2.85
C ASP A 17 10.05 6.77 4.27
N ILE A 18 11.06 6.72 5.14
CA ILE A 18 10.96 6.22 6.51
C ILE A 18 9.92 7.02 7.32
N ALA A 19 9.91 8.35 7.18
CA ALA A 19 9.01 9.21 7.95
C ALA A 19 7.55 9.00 7.52
N GLN A 20 7.30 8.83 6.22
CA GLN A 20 5.97 8.54 5.70
C GLN A 20 5.55 7.10 5.99
N ALA A 21 6.46 6.12 5.90
CA ALA A 21 6.20 4.73 6.22
C ALA A 21 5.76 4.58 7.70
N HIS A 22 6.43 5.28 8.61
CA HIS A 22 6.03 5.32 10.01
C HIS A 22 4.63 5.91 10.20
N LYS A 23 4.29 6.99 9.50
CA LYS A 23 2.93 7.57 9.55
C LYS A 23 1.87 6.59 9.05
N VAL A 24 2.14 5.91 7.93
CA VAL A 24 1.23 4.91 7.36
C VAL A 24 1.05 3.73 8.32
N TYR A 25 2.14 3.26 8.94
CA TYR A 25 2.07 2.21 9.94
C TYR A 25 1.16 2.58 11.12
N GLU A 26 1.29 3.80 11.66
CA GLU A 26 0.42 4.26 12.74
C GLU A 26 -1.05 4.38 12.31
N ILE A 27 -1.33 4.80 11.06
CA ILE A 27 -2.70 4.82 10.52
C ILE A 27 -3.31 3.41 10.51
N PHE A 28 -2.58 2.41 10.02
CA PHE A 28 -3.07 1.03 9.97
C PHE A 28 -3.24 0.42 11.37
N LYS A 29 -2.29 0.69 12.27
CA LYS A 29 -2.38 0.27 13.67
C LYS A 29 -3.58 0.90 14.39
N GLN A 30 -3.85 2.18 14.15
CA GLN A 30 -5.02 2.84 14.70
C GLN A 30 -6.31 2.24 14.14
N ALA A 31 -6.39 2.02 12.83
CA ALA A 31 -7.54 1.38 12.19
C ALA A 31 -7.80 -0.04 12.74
N GLU A 32 -6.74 -0.81 13.03
CA GLU A 32 -6.84 -2.12 13.67
C GLU A 32 -7.43 -2.02 15.09
N VAL A 33 -6.89 -1.11 15.92
CA VAL A 33 -7.38 -0.88 17.30
C VAL A 33 -8.84 -0.45 17.32
N GLU A 34 -9.23 0.43 16.41
CA GLU A 34 -10.59 0.97 16.29
C GLU A 34 -11.54 0.03 15.53
N ARG A 35 -11.03 -1.08 14.96
CA ARG A 35 -11.75 -1.95 14.02
C ARG A 35 -12.41 -1.18 12.88
N ALA A 36 -11.72 -0.14 12.41
CA ALA A 36 -12.18 0.67 11.30
C ALA A 36 -11.92 -0.03 9.97
N GLU A 37 -12.90 0.02 9.06
CA GLU A 37 -12.74 -0.49 7.71
C GLU A 37 -12.02 0.53 6.82
N LEU A 38 -10.93 0.07 6.20
CA LEU A 38 -10.21 0.79 5.15
C LEU A 38 -10.59 0.20 3.80
N TYR A 39 -11.01 1.06 2.88
CA TYR A 39 -11.42 0.67 1.55
C TYR A 39 -10.27 0.90 0.56
N VAL A 40 -9.90 -0.15 -0.17
CA VAL A 40 -8.94 -0.07 -1.26
C VAL A 40 -9.69 -0.19 -2.59
N PRO A 41 -9.82 0.90 -3.36
CA PRO A 41 -10.42 0.84 -4.69
C PRO A 41 -9.62 -0.09 -5.62
N ILE A 42 -10.30 -0.78 -6.53
CA ILE A 42 -9.61 -1.61 -7.54
C ILE A 42 -8.62 -0.81 -8.39
N LEU A 43 -8.93 0.47 -8.64
CA LEU A 43 -8.04 1.39 -9.37
C LEU A 43 -6.69 1.55 -8.65
N VAL A 44 -6.70 1.62 -7.32
CA VAL A 44 -5.49 1.76 -6.50
C VAL A 44 -4.62 0.50 -6.58
N ILE A 45 -5.23 -0.69 -6.68
CA ILE A 45 -4.48 -1.93 -6.93
C ILE A 45 -3.83 -1.93 -8.31
N ILE A 46 -4.53 -1.47 -9.35
CA ILE A 46 -3.99 -1.38 -10.71
C ILE A 46 -2.81 -0.40 -10.76
N GLU A 47 -2.95 0.77 -10.13
CA GLU A 47 -1.87 1.75 -10.05
C GLU A 47 -0.68 1.23 -9.24
N LEU A 48 -0.91 0.51 -8.15
CA LEU A 48 0.16 -0.08 -7.34
C LEU A 48 0.98 -1.09 -8.15
N ILE A 49 0.31 -1.96 -8.92
CA ILE A 49 0.99 -2.90 -9.83
C ILE A 49 1.83 -2.12 -10.85
N TRP A 50 1.27 -1.08 -11.46
CA TRP A 50 2.00 -0.25 -12.42
C TRP A 50 3.22 0.44 -11.78
N VAL A 51 3.12 0.92 -10.54
CA VAL A 51 4.25 1.51 -9.81
C VAL A 51 5.32 0.46 -9.51
N PHE A 52 4.93 -0.73 -9.04
CA PHE A 52 5.86 -1.82 -8.78
C PHE A 52 6.63 -2.26 -10.04
N GLU A 53 5.96 -2.40 -11.18
CA GLU A 53 6.59 -2.75 -12.45
C GLU A 53 7.46 -1.62 -13.02
N SER A 54 6.93 -0.38 -13.03
CA SER A 54 7.57 0.73 -13.75
C SER A 54 8.66 1.45 -12.95
N VAL A 55 8.47 1.63 -11.64
CA VAL A 55 9.39 2.38 -10.78
C VAL A 55 10.36 1.43 -10.07
N TYR A 56 9.82 0.39 -9.41
CA TYR A 56 10.63 -0.53 -8.60
C TYR A 56 11.16 -1.74 -9.38
N LYS A 57 10.71 -1.92 -10.63
CA LYS A 57 11.18 -2.97 -11.56
C LYS A 57 11.00 -4.39 -11.02
N PHE A 58 9.96 -4.61 -10.22
CA PHE A 58 9.63 -5.95 -9.73
C PHE A 58 9.08 -6.83 -10.84
N GLU A 59 9.44 -8.10 -10.78
CA GLU A 59 8.92 -9.13 -11.65
C GLU A 59 7.47 -9.45 -11.25
N ARG A 60 6.67 -9.85 -12.24
CA ARG A 60 5.24 -10.11 -12.05
C ARG A 60 4.98 -11.17 -10.97
N THR A 61 5.90 -12.12 -10.79
CA THR A 61 5.83 -13.15 -9.75
C THR A 61 5.98 -12.58 -8.34
N GLU A 62 6.83 -11.58 -8.14
CA GLU A 62 7.04 -10.92 -6.84
C GLU A 62 5.81 -10.09 -6.45
N ILE A 63 5.23 -9.40 -7.43
CA ILE A 63 4.00 -8.62 -7.27
C ILE A 63 2.84 -9.53 -6.85
N LEU A 64 2.69 -10.68 -7.53
CA LEU A 64 1.65 -11.65 -7.19
C LEU A 64 1.81 -12.21 -5.77
N GLN A 65 3.03 -12.55 -5.35
CA GLN A 65 3.29 -13.03 -3.99
C GLN A 65 2.96 -11.99 -2.92
N THR A 66 3.05 -10.70 -3.25
CA THR A 66 2.76 -9.60 -2.32
C THR A 66 1.26 -9.31 -2.19
N LEU A 67 0.48 -9.52 -3.27
CA LEU A 67 -0.94 -9.17 -3.35
C LEU A 67 -1.90 -10.36 -3.18
N SER A 68 -1.40 -11.59 -3.17
CA SER A 68 -2.18 -12.84 -3.00
C SER A 68 -2.40 -13.20 -1.54
#